data_AF-A0A9E3C089-F1
#
_entry.id   AF-A0A9E3C089-F1
#
_cell.length_a   1.000
_cell.length_b   1.000
_cell.length_c   1.000
_cell.angle_alpha   90.00
_cell.angle_beta   90.00
_cell.angle_gamma   90.00
#
_symmetry.space_group_name_H-M   'P 1'
#
loop_
_entity.id
_entity.type
_entity.pdbx_description
1 polymer ?
#
loop_
_entity_poly.entity_id
_entity_poly.type
_entity_poly.pdbx_seq_one_letter_code
_entity_poly.pdbx_strand_id
1 'polypeptide(L)'
;MSVYTITVTLTPEEDAALRAQAARSGQTAEELLRRSVRIPAAPDQATRPDNALQKEYHRRARRVSGTKPPLDRVWQELADAPPLSTAAAVHRGIKYAHFDAAEPRFVSPAEKAGFVPGVWDGRNNVGPYIPRSHGYLTAEGPLRRRAAWDWSAPKVIAPATRVSTGPWIMAVMVDYVGLLCTQRFHGIWRRDIPAAPPLEVLAAALNGPVANAWIASLAAKRDVPIHSLLSLPLPPLSPLTTELITRYVDRYIGRGGEPETLLKIDAAVLDAYGLSAEAERELLASFVGARRPGVPGFTGYGPDFERARAEYRHERALAELGARHQALVEKSFLGGLTPQEA
;
A
#
# COMPACT_ATOMS: atom_id res chain seq x y z
N MET A 1 8.14 1.65 -30.12
CA MET A 1 8.35 2.21 -28.77
C MET A 1 7.42 3.41 -28.63
N SER A 2 6.20 3.20 -28.15
CA SER A 2 5.29 4.31 -27.84
C SER A 2 5.63 4.85 -26.46
N VAL A 3 6.08 6.09 -26.40
CA VAL A 3 6.26 6.85 -25.16
C VAL A 3 4.89 7.39 -24.78
N TYR A 4 4.26 6.79 -23.77
CA TYR A 4 3.02 7.32 -23.20
C TYR A 4 3.36 8.44 -22.23
N THR A 5 3.00 9.67 -22.58
CA THR A 5 3.11 10.83 -21.69
C THR A 5 1.94 10.81 -20.71
N ILE A 6 2.19 10.35 -19.49
CA ILE A 6 1.23 10.44 -18.38
C ILE A 6 1.18 11.90 -17.93
N THR A 7 0.02 12.54 -18.08
CA THR A 7 -0.20 13.90 -17.58
C THR A 7 -0.72 13.80 -16.15
N VAL A 8 0.18 13.87 -15.17
CA VAL A 8 -0.19 13.94 -13.75
C VAL A 8 -0.76 15.34 -13.49
N THR A 9 -2.03 15.43 -13.09
CA THR A 9 -2.65 16.71 -12.72
C THR A 9 -2.42 16.93 -11.23
N LEU A 10 -1.39 17.71 -10.90
CA LEU A 10 -1.11 18.13 -9.52
C LEU A 10 -2.04 19.28 -9.14
N THR A 11 -2.48 19.32 -7.88
CA THR A 11 -3.07 20.55 -7.34
C THR A 11 -2.03 21.68 -7.33
N PRO A 12 -2.45 22.96 -7.29
CA PRO A 12 -1.52 24.09 -7.23
C PRO A 12 -0.54 24.01 -6.05
N GLU A 13 -0.95 23.44 -4.92
CA GLU A 13 -0.09 23.24 -3.74
C GLU A 13 0.91 22.10 -3.95
N GLU A 14 0.50 21.00 -4.57
CA GLU A 14 1.40 19.88 -4.89
C GLU A 14 2.42 20.23 -5.98
N ASP A 15 2.01 21.00 -7.00
CA ASP A 15 2.92 21.53 -8.02
C ASP A 15 3.90 22.53 -7.40
N ALA A 16 3.44 23.40 -6.50
CA ALA A 16 4.32 24.30 -5.76
C ALA A 16 5.31 23.54 -4.86
N ALA A 17 4.87 22.49 -4.16
CA ALA A 17 5.71 21.67 -3.30
C ALA A 17 6.76 20.88 -4.13
N LEU A 18 6.35 20.28 -5.24
CA LEU A 18 7.23 19.54 -6.15
C LEU A 18 8.27 20.47 -6.78
N ARG A 19 7.89 21.68 -7.20
CA ARG A 19 8.82 22.69 -7.73
C ARG A 19 9.79 23.20 -6.67
N ALA A 20 9.32 23.40 -5.43
CA ALA A 20 10.20 23.76 -4.32
C ALA A 20 11.21 22.65 -4.02
N GLN A 21 10.82 21.38 -4.13
CA GLN A 21 11.71 20.23 -3.99
C GLN A 21 12.70 20.11 -5.15
N ALA A 22 12.25 20.36 -6.39
CA ALA A 22 13.08 20.43 -7.60
C ALA A 22 14.19 21.49 -7.44
N ALA A 23 13.82 22.70 -7.01
CA ALA A 23 14.75 23.79 -6.77
C ALA A 23 15.79 23.48 -5.67
N ARG A 24 15.39 22.79 -4.60
CA ARG A 24 16.30 22.38 -3.51
C ARG A 24 17.27 21.27 -3.90
N SER A 25 16.89 20.41 -4.84
CA SER A 25 17.66 19.23 -5.25
C SER A 25 18.50 19.45 -6.51
N GLY A 26 18.32 20.58 -7.20
CA GLY A 26 18.96 20.86 -8.49
C GLY A 26 18.46 19.95 -9.62
N GLN A 27 17.29 19.33 -9.44
CA GLN A 27 16.67 18.39 -10.38
C GLN A 27 15.39 18.98 -10.95
N THR A 28 14.91 18.47 -12.08
CA THR A 28 13.60 18.83 -12.64
C THR A 28 12.47 18.09 -11.93
N ALA A 29 11.26 18.65 -11.96
CA ALA A 29 10.06 18.02 -11.39
C ALA A 29 9.78 16.64 -12.01
N GLU A 30 10.09 16.48 -13.30
CA GLU A 30 9.97 15.23 -14.03
C GLU A 30 11.03 14.20 -13.62
N GLU A 31 12.25 14.63 -13.32
CA GLU A 31 13.30 13.75 -12.77
C GLU A 31 12.97 13.28 -11.35
N LEU A 32 12.33 14.11 -10.52
CA LEU A 32 11.87 13.70 -9.19
C LEU A 32 10.77 12.65 -9.24
N LEU A 33 9.84 12.77 -10.20
CA LEU A 33 8.81 11.76 -10.46
C LEU A 33 9.41 10.45 -11.00
N ARG A 34 10.47 10.53 -11.82
CA ARG A 34 11.15 9.37 -12.42
C ARG A 34 12.18 8.72 -11.48
N ARG A 35 12.74 9.44 -10.50
CA ARG A 35 13.72 8.90 -9.54
C ARG A 35 13.05 8.03 -8.48
N SER A 36 12.68 6.84 -8.92
CA SER A 36 12.69 5.67 -8.05
C SER A 36 14.15 5.46 -7.65
N VAL A 37 14.50 5.85 -6.42
CA VAL A 37 15.88 5.81 -5.92
C VAL A 37 16.36 4.37 -5.92
N ARG A 38 17.55 4.12 -6.50
CA ARG A 38 18.34 2.90 -6.24
C ARG A 38 18.63 2.83 -4.74
N ILE A 39 17.84 2.05 -4.01
CA ILE A 39 18.15 1.69 -2.63
C ILE A 39 19.31 0.70 -2.70
N PRO A 40 20.50 1.02 -2.15
CA PRO A 40 21.55 0.01 -2.01
C PRO A 40 20.95 -1.17 -1.26
N ALA A 41 21.22 -2.40 -1.74
CA ALA A 41 20.79 -3.60 -1.05
C ALA A 41 21.10 -3.46 0.45
N ALA A 42 20.04 -3.44 1.27
CA ALA A 42 20.21 -3.32 2.71
C ALA A 42 21.17 -4.43 3.16
N PRO A 43 22.18 -4.13 4.01
CA PRO A 43 23.06 -5.15 4.52
C PRO A 43 22.24 -6.17 5.29
N ASP A 44 22.15 -7.35 4.69
CA ASP A 44 21.76 -8.62 5.28
C ASP A 44 20.58 -8.53 6.28
N GLN A 45 19.40 -8.12 5.80
CA GLN A 45 18.17 -8.62 6.43
C GLN A 45 18.02 -10.07 5.98
N ALA A 46 18.70 -10.96 6.72
CA ALA A 46 18.69 -12.40 6.51
C ALA A 46 17.32 -12.87 5.99
N THR A 47 17.32 -13.27 4.74
CA THR A 47 16.26 -14.01 4.05
C THR A 47 15.89 -15.21 4.91
N ARG A 48 14.91 -15.07 5.81
CA ARG A 48 14.19 -16.24 6.30
C ARG A 48 13.23 -16.63 5.17
N PRO A 49 13.38 -17.84 4.60
CA PRO A 49 12.62 -18.22 3.42
C PRO A 49 11.12 -18.32 3.72
N ASP A 50 10.37 -18.13 2.64
CA ASP A 50 8.94 -17.86 2.45
C ASP A 50 7.89 -18.68 3.20
N ASN A 51 8.25 -19.60 4.09
CA ASN A 51 7.25 -20.52 4.67
C ASN A 51 7.38 -20.73 6.18
N ALA A 52 8.38 -20.14 6.84
CA ALA A 52 8.61 -20.34 8.28
C ALA A 52 7.54 -19.65 9.16
N LEU A 53 7.06 -18.47 8.76
CA LEU A 53 6.04 -17.72 9.52
C LEU A 53 4.65 -18.31 9.35
N GLN A 54 4.30 -18.77 8.15
CA GLN A 54 3.07 -19.52 7.90
C GLN A 54 3.07 -20.85 8.67
N LYS A 55 4.19 -21.59 8.66
CA LYS A 55 4.36 -22.79 9.50
C LYS A 55 4.26 -22.50 11.00
N GLU A 56 4.83 -21.39 11.47
CA GLU A 56 4.72 -20.95 12.87
C GLU A 56 3.28 -20.52 13.23
N TYR A 57 2.56 -19.88 12.31
CA TYR A 57 1.14 -19.56 12.44
C TYR A 57 0.29 -20.82 12.57
N HIS A 58 0.40 -21.77 11.63
CA HIS A 58 -0.31 -23.05 11.71
C HIS A 58 0.04 -23.82 13.00
N ARG A 59 1.31 -23.75 13.44
CA ARG A 59 1.76 -24.36 14.71
C ARG A 59 1.13 -23.69 15.93
N ARG A 60 1.05 -22.36 15.96
CA ARG A 60 0.44 -21.60 17.08
C ARG A 60 -1.06 -21.81 17.16
N ALA A 61 -1.78 -21.71 16.05
CA ALA A 61 -3.23 -21.90 16.02
C ALA A 61 -3.62 -23.30 16.52
N ARG A 62 -2.92 -24.35 16.07
CA ARG A 62 -3.14 -25.73 16.53
C ARG A 62 -2.89 -25.91 18.03
N ARG A 63 -1.92 -25.20 18.61
CA ARG A 63 -1.61 -25.27 20.05
C ARG A 63 -2.63 -24.54 20.92
N VAL A 64 -3.26 -23.48 20.41
CA VAL A 64 -4.13 -22.60 21.21
C VAL A 64 -5.60 -23.03 21.18
N SER A 65 -6.13 -23.49 20.05
CA SER A 65 -7.57 -23.79 19.93
C SER A 65 -7.92 -25.26 19.67
N GLY A 66 -6.94 -26.12 19.33
CA GLY A 66 -7.22 -27.50 18.88
C GLY A 66 -7.98 -27.59 17.55
N THR A 67 -8.30 -26.47 16.92
CA THR A 67 -9.03 -26.36 15.65
C THR A 67 -8.12 -25.86 14.52
N LYS A 68 -8.61 -25.91 13.27
CA LYS A 68 -7.92 -25.27 12.15
C LYS A 68 -7.75 -23.76 12.43
N PRO A 69 -6.62 -23.16 12.03
CA PRO A 69 -6.44 -21.71 12.11
C PRO A 69 -7.58 -20.97 11.38
N PRO A 70 -8.03 -19.80 11.86
CA PRO A 70 -8.95 -18.95 11.10
C PRO A 70 -8.39 -18.68 9.69
N LEU A 71 -9.23 -18.73 8.65
CA LEU A 71 -8.82 -18.45 7.28
C LEU A 71 -7.77 -19.43 6.71
N ASP A 72 -7.68 -20.66 7.24
CA ASP A 72 -6.75 -21.71 6.78
C ASP A 72 -6.82 -21.94 5.26
N ARG A 73 -8.03 -21.91 4.69
CA ARG A 73 -8.22 -22.06 3.23
C ARG A 73 -7.60 -20.90 2.46
N VAL A 74 -7.85 -19.67 2.90
CA VAL A 74 -7.27 -18.45 2.29
C VAL A 74 -5.75 -18.55 2.28
N TRP A 75 -5.14 -18.94 3.40
CA TRP A 75 -3.68 -19.02 3.50
C TRP A 75 -3.09 -20.18 2.70
N GLN A 76 -3.82 -21.28 2.50
CA GLN A 76 -3.39 -22.36 1.62
C GLN A 76 -3.37 -21.93 0.17
N GLU A 77 -4.39 -21.20 -0.29
CA GLU A 77 -4.44 -20.67 -1.67
C GLU A 77 -3.38 -19.60 -1.93
N LEU A 78 -3.00 -18.83 -0.90
CA LEU A 78 -1.98 -17.80 -0.98
C LEU A 78 -0.56 -18.28 -0.62
N ALA A 79 -0.34 -19.58 -0.42
CA ALA A 79 0.94 -20.12 0.04
C ALA A 79 2.10 -19.86 -0.94
N ASP A 80 1.80 -19.76 -2.24
CA ASP A 80 2.76 -19.52 -3.31
C ASP A 80 2.79 -18.04 -3.76
N ALA A 81 2.00 -17.17 -3.12
CA ALA A 81 1.99 -15.75 -3.44
C ALA A 81 3.33 -15.10 -3.03
N PRO A 82 3.91 -14.20 -3.86
CA PRO A 82 5.16 -13.55 -3.53
C PRO A 82 4.98 -12.65 -2.28
N PRO A 83 5.92 -12.66 -1.32
CA PRO A 83 5.80 -11.83 -0.14
C PRO A 83 6.11 -10.35 -0.45
N LEU A 84 5.64 -9.43 0.38
CA LEU A 84 5.95 -7.99 0.28
C LEU A 84 7.47 -7.72 0.21
N SER A 85 8.28 -8.53 0.90
CA SER A 85 9.74 -8.39 0.91
C SER A 85 10.40 -8.51 -0.47
N THR A 86 9.75 -9.16 -1.45
CA THR A 86 10.22 -9.23 -2.84
C THR A 86 10.04 -7.92 -3.59
N ALA A 87 9.06 -7.11 -3.22
CA ALA A 87 8.68 -5.88 -3.91
C ALA A 87 9.07 -4.61 -3.17
N ALA A 88 9.23 -4.67 -1.84
CA ALA A 88 9.46 -3.51 -1.00
C ALA A 88 10.44 -3.77 0.15
N ALA A 89 11.09 -2.70 0.61
CA ALA A 89 11.85 -2.66 1.85
C ALA A 89 11.04 -1.94 2.92
N VAL A 90 11.01 -2.49 4.14
CA VAL A 90 10.23 -1.96 5.26
C VAL A 90 11.16 -1.54 6.38
N HIS A 91 11.06 -0.28 6.81
CA HIS A 91 11.87 0.25 7.91
C HIS A 91 11.02 0.96 8.94
N ARG A 92 11.44 0.86 10.20
CA ARG A 92 10.78 1.57 11.30
C ARG A 92 11.04 3.08 11.17
N GLY A 93 10.02 3.86 11.53
CA GLY A 93 10.12 5.30 11.74
C GLY A 93 11.18 5.72 12.74
N ILE A 94 11.47 7.02 12.71
CA ILE A 94 12.53 7.64 13.48
C ILE A 94 12.24 7.52 14.97
N LYS A 95 13.24 7.03 15.71
CA LYS A 95 13.15 6.90 17.17
C LYS A 95 13.84 8.09 17.84
N TYR A 96 13.09 8.82 18.64
CA TYR A 96 13.63 9.78 19.60
C TYR A 96 13.87 9.07 20.94
N ALA A 97 14.83 9.57 21.72
CA ALA A 97 15.12 9.02 23.06
C ALA A 97 13.93 9.19 24.01
N HIS A 98 13.35 10.40 24.02
CA HIS A 98 12.20 10.78 24.85
C HIS A 98 11.21 11.59 24.00
N PHE A 99 10.45 10.92 23.13
CA PHE A 99 9.46 11.60 22.29
C PHE A 99 8.22 11.97 23.11
N ASP A 100 7.86 13.24 23.13
CA ASP A 100 6.56 13.71 23.58
C ASP A 100 5.94 14.62 22.50
N ALA A 101 4.75 14.24 22.02
CA ALA A 101 4.04 15.00 21.00
C ALA A 101 3.47 16.32 21.51
N ALA A 102 3.32 16.48 22.84
CA ALA A 102 2.85 17.71 23.46
C ALA A 102 3.98 18.75 23.58
N GLU A 103 5.24 18.35 23.44
CA GLU A 103 6.38 19.25 23.59
C GLU A 103 6.70 19.97 22.27
N PRO A 104 6.69 21.33 22.23
CA PRO A 104 6.94 22.11 21.03
C PRO A 104 8.34 21.94 20.41
N ARG A 105 9.27 21.32 21.13
CA ARG A 105 10.60 20.98 20.60
C ARG A 105 10.58 19.82 19.61
N PHE A 106 9.56 18.97 19.66
CA PHE A 106 9.44 17.80 18.77
C PHE A 106 8.40 17.97 17.69
N VAL A 107 7.27 18.60 18.02
CA VAL A 107 6.14 18.78 17.11
C VAL A 107 5.79 20.27 17.04
N SER A 108 5.55 20.77 15.84
CA SER A 108 5.02 22.11 15.61
C SER A 108 3.80 22.01 14.69
N PRO A 109 2.70 22.74 14.98
CA PRO A 109 1.56 22.82 14.07
C PRO A 109 1.86 23.69 12.83
N ALA A 110 2.86 24.58 12.92
CA ALA A 110 3.28 25.48 11.85
C ALA A 110 4.72 25.20 11.41
N GLU A 111 5.05 25.61 10.19
CA GLU A 111 6.41 25.52 9.67
C GLU A 111 7.38 26.35 10.52
N LYS A 112 8.56 25.80 10.80
CA LYS A 112 9.61 26.45 11.58
C LYS A 112 10.97 25.91 11.17
N ALA A 113 11.99 26.76 11.25
CA ALA A 113 13.38 26.35 11.02
C ALA A 113 13.76 25.11 11.86
N GLY A 114 14.39 24.12 11.20
CA GLY A 114 14.77 22.84 11.81
C GLY A 114 13.66 21.79 11.87
N PHE A 115 12.44 22.12 11.44
CA PHE A 115 11.32 21.20 11.38
C PHE A 115 10.94 20.89 9.94
N VAL A 116 10.48 19.67 9.70
CA VAL A 116 10.04 19.18 8.38
C VAL A 116 8.64 18.58 8.48
N PRO A 117 7.84 18.59 7.40
CA PRO A 117 6.53 17.95 7.39
C PRO A 117 6.58 16.49 7.88
N GLY A 118 5.64 16.11 8.74
CA GLY A 118 5.66 14.77 9.32
C GLY A 118 4.42 14.36 10.08
N VAL A 119 4.40 13.07 10.43
CA VAL A 119 3.31 12.40 11.14
C VAL A 119 3.85 11.67 12.38
N TRP A 120 3.15 11.81 13.50
CA TRP A 120 3.58 11.23 14.79
C TRP A 120 2.52 10.40 15.51
N ASP A 121 1.24 10.63 15.23
CA ASP A 121 0.13 9.89 15.85
C ASP A 121 -0.41 8.81 14.91
N GLY A 122 0.03 7.57 15.14
CA GLY A 122 -0.41 6.39 14.39
C GLY A 122 -1.83 5.93 14.64
N ARG A 123 -2.61 6.57 15.52
CA ARG A 123 -4.04 6.25 15.74
C ARG A 123 -4.97 7.28 15.14
N ASN A 124 -4.65 8.57 15.29
CA ASN A 124 -5.56 9.65 14.88
C ASN A 124 -5.25 10.20 13.47
N ASN A 125 -4.00 10.05 12.99
CA ASN A 125 -3.57 10.67 11.72
C ASN A 125 -3.62 9.69 10.53
N VAL A 126 -4.18 8.50 10.72
CA VAL A 126 -4.21 7.43 9.71
C VAL A 126 -5.56 7.32 9.02
N GLY A 127 -5.54 7.47 7.70
CA GLY A 127 -6.61 7.10 6.79
C GLY A 127 -6.05 6.21 5.68
N PRO A 128 -6.90 5.50 4.92
CA PRO A 128 -6.46 4.79 3.74
C PRO A 128 -6.00 5.81 2.69
N TYR A 129 -4.83 5.57 2.12
CA TYR A 129 -4.17 6.32 1.05
C TYR A 129 -3.72 7.75 1.40
N ILE A 130 -4.42 8.46 2.29
CA ILE A 130 -4.15 9.88 2.62
C ILE A 130 -3.95 10.05 4.14
N PRO A 131 -2.97 10.86 4.59
CA PRO A 131 -2.90 11.28 5.99
C PRO A 131 -4.15 12.08 6.39
N ARG A 132 -4.72 11.81 7.57
CA ARG A 132 -5.84 12.60 8.11
C ARG A 132 -5.40 13.98 8.60
N SER A 133 -4.17 14.07 9.07
CA SER A 133 -3.52 15.31 9.46
C SER A 133 -2.01 15.10 9.49
N HIS A 134 -1.28 16.16 9.22
CA HIS A 134 0.16 16.23 9.44
C HIS A 134 0.49 17.54 10.16
N GLY A 135 1.71 17.63 10.66
CA GLY A 135 2.30 18.86 11.18
C GLY A 135 3.77 18.84 10.84
N TYR A 136 4.59 19.41 11.70
CA TYR A 136 6.02 19.51 11.48
C TYR A 136 6.77 18.82 12.63
N LEU A 137 7.76 18.00 12.28
CA LEU A 137 8.63 17.28 13.21
C LEU A 137 10.03 17.85 13.16
N THR A 138 10.68 17.93 14.33
CA THR A 138 12.09 18.30 14.38
C THR A 138 12.95 17.25 13.68
N ALA A 139 13.88 17.70 12.83
CA ALA A 139 14.92 16.84 12.27
C ALA A 139 16.09 16.63 13.26
N GLU A 140 16.14 17.40 14.35
CA GLU A 140 17.21 17.39 15.34
C GLU A 140 16.89 16.48 16.54
N GLY A 141 17.87 15.71 17.00
CA GLY A 141 17.69 14.79 18.14
C GLY A 141 17.22 13.35 17.88
N PRO A 142 16.83 12.90 16.66
CA PRO A 142 16.73 11.48 16.34
C PRO A 142 17.97 10.67 16.74
N LEU A 143 17.78 9.45 17.21
CA LEU A 143 18.87 8.49 17.32
C LEU A 143 19.39 8.19 15.90
N ARG A 144 20.56 8.77 15.55
CA ARG A 144 21.16 8.79 14.20
C ARG A 144 21.14 7.44 13.46
N ARG A 145 21.25 6.31 14.17
CA ARG A 145 21.21 4.95 13.55
C ARG A 145 19.88 4.60 12.85
N ARG A 146 18.78 5.34 13.07
CA ARG A 146 17.46 5.12 12.44
C ARG A 146 16.97 6.28 11.57
N ALA A 147 17.76 7.34 11.46
CA ALA A 147 17.57 8.45 10.53
C ALA A 147 18.31 8.21 9.20
N ALA A 148 18.87 7.02 8.98
CA ALA A 148 19.69 6.67 7.82
C ALA A 148 18.88 6.30 6.56
N TRP A 149 17.54 6.26 6.65
CA TRP A 149 16.67 6.02 5.50
C TRP A 149 16.35 7.34 4.83
N ASP A 150 16.27 7.32 3.49
CA ASP A 150 15.86 8.48 2.74
C ASP A 150 14.34 8.71 2.89
N TRP A 151 13.97 9.41 3.97
CA TRP A 151 12.58 9.79 4.23
C TRP A 151 12.05 10.79 3.20
N SER A 152 12.92 11.42 2.40
CA SER A 152 12.47 12.30 1.32
C SER A 152 11.99 11.53 0.08
N ALA A 153 12.39 10.26 -0.06
CA ALA A 153 11.97 9.42 -1.17
C ALA A 153 10.48 8.99 -1.04
N PRO A 154 9.77 8.86 -2.17
CA PRO A 154 8.40 8.36 -2.20
C PRO A 154 8.26 6.97 -1.55
N LYS A 155 7.20 6.79 -0.76
CA LYS A 155 6.98 5.58 0.04
C LYS A 155 5.52 5.40 0.43
N VAL A 156 5.20 4.19 0.90
CA VAL A 156 3.96 3.92 1.64
C VAL A 156 4.27 4.02 3.14
N ILE A 157 3.40 4.67 3.92
CA ILE A 157 3.54 4.78 5.37
C ILE A 157 2.46 3.93 6.04
N ALA A 158 2.89 3.01 6.90
CA ALA A 158 2.00 2.12 7.65
C ALA A 158 2.14 2.35 9.16
N PRO A 159 1.06 2.22 9.96
CA PRO A 159 1.17 2.33 11.41
C PRO A 159 1.94 1.13 11.98
N ALA A 160 2.82 1.39 12.94
CA ALA A 160 3.57 0.35 13.67
C ALA A 160 2.77 -0.25 14.84
N THR A 161 1.58 0.28 15.11
CA THR A 161 0.64 -0.23 16.11
C THR A 161 -0.72 -0.44 15.49
N ARG A 162 -1.49 -1.40 15.99
CA ARG A 162 -2.86 -1.61 15.51
C ARG A 162 -3.71 -0.36 15.68
N VAL A 163 -4.49 -0.05 14.64
CA VAL A 163 -5.45 1.06 14.67
C VAL A 163 -6.82 0.63 15.21
N SER A 164 -7.14 -0.67 15.16
CA SER A 164 -8.35 -1.24 15.77
C SER A 164 -8.07 -2.59 16.46
N THR A 165 -9.03 -3.04 17.26
CA THR A 165 -9.05 -4.38 17.87
C THR A 165 -9.70 -5.44 16.98
N GLY A 166 -10.34 -5.02 15.88
CA GLY A 166 -11.01 -5.90 14.92
C GLY A 166 -10.07 -6.41 13.82
N PRO A 167 -10.64 -7.00 12.76
CA PRO A 167 -9.87 -7.53 11.62
C PRO A 167 -9.15 -6.42 10.82
N TRP A 168 -9.62 -5.16 10.91
CA TRP A 168 -8.96 -4.01 10.30
C TRP A 168 -7.81 -3.50 11.17
N ILE A 169 -6.62 -4.04 10.96
CA ILE A 169 -5.44 -3.77 11.78
C ILE A 169 -4.71 -2.49 11.40
N MET A 170 -4.76 -2.10 10.12
CA MET A 170 -3.97 -1.01 9.56
C MET A 170 -4.79 -0.21 8.54
N ALA A 171 -4.44 1.07 8.43
CA ALA A 171 -4.72 1.91 7.27
C ALA A 171 -3.40 2.57 6.88
N VAL A 172 -2.99 2.43 5.62
CA VAL A 172 -1.70 2.91 5.11
C VAL A 172 -1.92 4.04 4.12
N MET A 173 -0.96 4.95 4.02
CA MET A 173 -1.01 6.11 3.13
C MET A 173 0.11 6.11 2.11
N VAL A 174 -0.13 6.73 0.96
CA VAL A 174 0.90 6.98 -0.05
C VAL A 174 1.53 8.34 0.24
N ASP A 175 2.85 8.40 0.21
CA ASP A 175 3.60 9.61 0.46
C ASP A 175 4.58 9.87 -0.69
N TYR A 176 4.30 10.91 -1.46
CA TYR A 176 5.18 11.42 -2.53
C TYR A 176 6.03 12.61 -2.08
N VAL A 177 5.68 13.25 -0.96
CA VAL A 177 6.26 14.53 -0.52
C VAL A 177 7.41 14.35 0.46
N GLY A 178 7.59 13.15 1.00
CA GLY A 178 8.70 12.81 1.88
C GLY A 178 8.43 13.15 3.34
N LEU A 179 7.24 12.80 3.85
CA LEU A 179 6.87 12.99 5.24
C LEU A 179 7.83 12.24 6.18
N LEU A 180 8.25 12.92 7.24
CA LEU A 180 9.00 12.31 8.33
C LEU A 180 8.04 11.57 9.27
N CYS A 181 8.39 10.36 9.70
CA CYS A 181 7.55 9.61 10.63
C CYS A 181 8.30 9.20 11.90
N THR A 182 7.62 9.25 13.04
CA THR A 182 8.15 8.71 14.30
C THR A 182 8.12 7.18 14.33
N GLN A 183 8.69 6.56 15.36
CA GLN A 183 8.72 5.11 15.58
C GLN A 183 7.34 4.44 15.66
N ARG A 184 6.26 5.23 15.68
CA ARG A 184 4.86 4.77 15.59
C ARG A 184 4.44 4.38 14.19
N PHE A 185 5.29 4.56 13.19
CA PHE A 185 5.07 4.18 11.81
C PHE A 185 6.21 3.33 11.26
N HIS A 186 5.94 2.69 10.13
CA HIS A 186 6.91 2.09 9.24
C HIS A 186 6.85 2.82 7.89
N GLY A 187 8.01 3.07 7.30
CA GLY A 187 8.12 3.44 5.89
C GLY A 187 8.32 2.17 5.06
N ILE A 188 7.67 2.13 3.90
CA ILE A 188 7.68 1.01 2.96
C ILE A 188 8.09 1.60 1.60
N TRP A 189 9.31 1.34 1.18
CA TRP A 189 9.83 1.84 -0.10
C TRP A 189 9.79 0.73 -1.14
N ARG A 190 9.30 1.07 -2.33
CA ARG A 190 9.35 0.17 -3.49
C ARG A 190 10.81 -0.17 -3.80
N ARG A 191 11.08 -1.42 -4.15
CA ARG A 191 12.38 -1.82 -4.70
C ARG A 191 12.53 -1.31 -6.13
N ASP A 192 13.76 -0.96 -6.49
CA ASP A 192 14.10 -0.56 -7.86
C ASP A 192 14.33 -1.79 -8.74
N ILE A 193 13.25 -2.55 -8.99
CA ILE A 193 13.22 -3.69 -9.90
C ILE A 193 12.00 -3.58 -10.82
N PRO A 194 12.08 -4.00 -12.09
CA PRO A 194 10.97 -3.86 -13.05
C PRO A 194 9.66 -4.52 -12.62
N ALA A 195 9.74 -5.60 -11.84
CA ALA A 195 8.56 -6.33 -11.36
C ALA A 195 7.91 -5.72 -10.10
N ALA A 196 8.53 -4.71 -9.48
CA ALA A 196 7.96 -4.10 -8.28
C ALA A 196 6.77 -3.20 -8.66
N PRO A 197 5.59 -3.40 -8.06
CA PRO A 197 4.40 -2.64 -8.40
C PRO A 197 4.49 -1.18 -7.93
N PRO A 198 3.76 -0.24 -8.56
CA PRO A 198 3.67 1.16 -8.14
C PRO A 198 3.23 1.33 -6.67
N LEU A 199 3.49 2.51 -6.09
CA LEU A 199 3.20 2.77 -4.66
C LEU A 199 1.71 2.65 -4.36
N GLU A 200 0.87 3.06 -5.31
CA GLU A 200 -0.58 3.01 -5.30
C GLU A 200 -1.05 1.56 -5.14
N VAL A 201 -0.44 0.65 -5.90
CA VAL A 201 -0.78 -0.78 -5.88
C VAL A 201 -0.26 -1.45 -4.61
N LEU A 202 0.93 -1.08 -4.12
CA LEU A 202 1.42 -1.53 -2.82
C LEU A 202 0.47 -1.07 -1.70
N ALA A 203 0.06 0.21 -1.72
CA ALA A 203 -0.88 0.75 -0.75
C ALA A 203 -2.26 0.08 -0.86
N ALA A 204 -2.72 -0.25 -2.07
CA ALA A 204 -3.97 -0.96 -2.30
C ALA A 204 -3.96 -2.36 -1.70
N ALA A 205 -2.90 -3.13 -1.94
CA ALA A 205 -2.73 -4.44 -1.33
C ALA A 205 -2.70 -4.35 0.20
N LEU A 206 -1.95 -3.39 0.76
CA LEU A 206 -1.78 -3.19 2.20
C LEU A 206 -3.04 -2.66 2.92
N ASN A 207 -3.84 -1.83 2.26
CA ASN A 207 -5.13 -1.34 2.76
C ASN A 207 -6.26 -2.38 2.60
N GLY A 208 -6.04 -3.42 1.80
CA GLY A 208 -7.05 -4.42 1.46
C GLY A 208 -7.36 -5.42 2.57
N PRO A 209 -8.41 -6.24 2.37
CA PRO A 209 -8.84 -7.25 3.34
C PRO A 209 -7.81 -8.34 3.59
N VAL A 210 -7.10 -8.82 2.56
CA VAL A 210 -6.09 -9.89 2.71
C VAL A 210 -4.96 -9.45 3.64
N ALA A 211 -4.39 -8.27 3.42
CA ALA A 211 -3.34 -7.69 4.26
C ALA A 211 -3.77 -7.55 5.73
N ASN A 212 -4.96 -7.01 5.93
CA ASN A 212 -5.50 -6.78 7.27
C ASN A 212 -5.78 -8.09 8.01
N ALA A 213 -6.39 -9.08 7.34
CA ALA A 213 -6.64 -10.40 7.89
C ALA A 213 -5.33 -11.17 8.17
N TRP A 214 -4.32 -11.04 7.31
CA TRP A 214 -3.00 -11.64 7.48
C TRP A 214 -2.32 -11.12 8.74
N ILE A 215 -2.23 -9.80 8.89
CA ILE A 215 -1.65 -9.19 10.08
C ILE A 215 -2.49 -9.48 11.33
N ALA A 216 -3.82 -9.51 11.23
CA ALA A 216 -4.69 -9.88 12.36
C ALA A 216 -4.41 -11.31 12.84
N SER A 217 -4.13 -12.22 11.90
CA SER A 217 -3.82 -13.62 12.16
C SER A 217 -2.43 -13.84 12.78
N LEU A 218 -1.44 -13.03 12.42
CA LEU A 218 -0.07 -13.16 12.90
C LEU A 218 0.23 -12.34 14.15
N ALA A 219 -0.33 -11.13 14.23
CA ALA A 219 -0.11 -10.26 15.36
C ALA A 219 -0.91 -10.84 16.54
N ALA A 220 -0.22 -11.19 17.61
CA ALA A 220 -0.85 -11.46 18.92
C ALA A 220 -0.76 -10.23 19.85
N LYS A 221 0.02 -9.21 19.45
CA LYS A 221 0.37 -8.04 20.26
C LYS A 221 -0.13 -6.74 19.65
N ARG A 222 -0.05 -5.65 20.43
CA ARG A 222 -0.43 -4.28 20.05
C ARG A 222 0.37 -3.71 18.88
N ASP A 223 1.60 -4.17 18.68
CA ASP A 223 2.49 -3.68 17.63
C ASP A 223 2.36 -4.55 16.38
N VAL A 224 2.50 -3.93 15.20
CA VAL A 224 2.65 -4.60 13.91
C VAL A 224 4.14 -4.79 13.65
N PRO A 225 4.68 -6.02 13.76
CA PRO A 225 6.09 -6.25 13.54
C PRO A 225 6.46 -6.14 12.06
N ILE A 226 7.64 -5.61 11.77
CA ILE A 226 8.17 -5.51 10.39
C ILE A 226 8.19 -6.87 9.69
N HIS A 227 8.57 -7.94 10.39
CA HIS A 227 8.61 -9.28 9.79
C HIS A 227 7.21 -9.78 9.35
N SER A 228 6.13 -9.36 10.02
CA SER A 228 4.77 -9.71 9.62
C SER A 228 4.35 -8.95 8.36
N LEU A 229 4.77 -7.69 8.21
CA LEU A 229 4.59 -6.93 6.97
C LEU A 229 5.38 -7.52 5.82
N LEU A 230 6.66 -7.84 6.05
CA LEU A 230 7.54 -8.38 5.02
C LEU A 230 7.08 -9.74 4.48
N SER A 231 6.34 -10.52 5.27
CA SER A 231 5.79 -11.83 4.86
C SER A 231 4.37 -11.75 4.30
N LEU A 232 3.82 -10.55 4.12
CA LEU A 232 2.46 -10.37 3.60
C LEU A 232 2.39 -10.84 2.15
N PRO A 233 1.46 -11.73 1.78
CA PRO A 233 1.33 -12.17 0.39
C PRO A 233 0.84 -11.02 -0.48
N LEU A 234 1.51 -10.77 -1.61
CA LEU A 234 1.07 -9.82 -2.63
C LEU A 234 0.30 -10.55 -3.73
N PRO A 235 -0.72 -9.91 -4.33
CA PRO A 235 -1.44 -10.52 -5.43
C PRO A 235 -0.53 -10.62 -6.67
N PRO A 236 -0.70 -11.63 -7.54
CA PRO A 236 -0.14 -11.59 -8.88
C PRO A 236 -0.80 -10.45 -9.66
N LEU A 237 0.00 -9.61 -10.32
CA LEU A 237 -0.48 -8.40 -10.97
C LEU A 237 -0.21 -8.47 -12.48
N SER A 238 -1.27 -8.34 -13.27
CA SER A 238 -1.15 -8.07 -14.70
C SER A 238 -0.94 -6.57 -14.94
N PRO A 239 -0.33 -6.16 -16.07
CA PRO A 239 -0.18 -4.74 -16.40
C PRO A 239 -1.52 -3.97 -16.38
N LEU A 240 -2.58 -4.59 -16.91
CA LEU A 240 -3.92 -3.99 -16.90
C LEU A 240 -4.46 -3.82 -15.48
N THR A 241 -4.35 -4.85 -14.64
CA THR A 241 -4.79 -4.78 -13.25
C THR A 241 -4.02 -3.72 -12.48
N THR A 242 -2.71 -3.63 -12.70
CA THR A 242 -1.84 -2.57 -12.14
C THR A 242 -2.34 -1.18 -12.54
N GLU A 243 -2.63 -0.96 -13.82
CA GLU A 243 -3.14 0.32 -14.33
C GLU A 243 -4.48 0.69 -13.69
N LEU A 244 -5.43 -0.26 -13.65
CA LEU A 244 -6.76 -0.04 -13.07
C LEU A 244 -6.69 0.32 -11.58
N ILE A 245 -5.91 -0.43 -10.80
CA ILE A 245 -5.72 -0.15 -9.37
C ILE A 245 -5.10 1.23 -9.17
N THR A 246 -4.04 1.55 -9.93
CA THR A 246 -3.37 2.86 -9.87
C THR A 246 -4.38 3.97 -10.12
N ARG A 247 -5.16 3.87 -11.20
CA ARG A 247 -6.21 4.84 -11.56
C ARG A 247 -7.27 5.00 -10.48
N TYR A 248 -7.70 3.92 -9.84
CA TYR A 248 -8.69 4.00 -8.76
C TYR A 248 -8.11 4.64 -7.49
N VAL A 249 -6.86 4.33 -7.15
CA VAL A 249 -6.17 4.97 -6.02
C VAL A 249 -5.99 6.47 -6.26
N ASP A 250 -5.53 6.86 -7.46
CA ASP A 250 -5.40 8.28 -7.83
C ASP A 250 -6.74 9.00 -7.74
N ARG A 251 -7.82 8.37 -8.24
CA ARG A 251 -9.18 8.89 -8.12
C ARG A 251 -9.62 9.01 -6.66
N TYR A 252 -9.33 8.02 -5.83
CA TYR A 252 -9.68 8.02 -4.41
C TYR A 252 -8.99 9.19 -3.70
N ILE A 253 -7.69 9.38 -3.96
CA ILE A 253 -6.89 10.47 -3.40
C ILE A 253 -7.42 11.83 -3.89
N GLY A 254 -7.56 12.01 -5.21
CA GLY A 254 -7.98 13.27 -5.81
C GLY A 254 -9.43 13.69 -5.47
N ARG A 255 -10.28 12.75 -5.06
CA ARG A 255 -11.66 13.02 -4.60
C ARG A 255 -11.80 13.09 -3.08
N GLY A 256 -10.71 13.02 -2.33
CA GLY A 256 -10.75 13.13 -0.87
C GLY A 256 -11.39 11.93 -0.16
N GLY A 257 -11.33 10.75 -0.77
CA GLY A 257 -11.66 9.49 -0.09
C GLY A 257 -13.08 8.94 -0.30
N GLU A 258 -13.60 9.05 -1.52
CA GLU A 258 -14.91 8.51 -1.93
C GLU A 258 -15.08 7.01 -1.61
N PRO A 259 -16.07 6.62 -0.76
CA PRO A 259 -16.27 5.23 -0.34
C PRO A 259 -16.47 4.23 -1.49
N GLU A 260 -17.18 4.61 -2.55
CA GLU A 260 -17.45 3.76 -3.71
C GLU A 260 -16.16 3.41 -4.45
N THR A 261 -15.27 4.40 -4.62
CA THR A 261 -13.97 4.19 -5.25
C THR A 261 -13.10 3.26 -4.40
N LEU A 262 -13.18 3.34 -3.06
CA LEU A 262 -12.49 2.41 -2.18
C LEU A 262 -12.92 0.95 -2.40
N LEU A 263 -14.23 0.71 -2.52
CA LEU A 263 -14.76 -0.63 -2.76
C LEU A 263 -14.32 -1.17 -4.13
N LYS A 264 -14.18 -0.31 -5.15
CA LYS A 264 -13.60 -0.70 -6.45
C LYS A 264 -12.14 -1.11 -6.32
N ILE A 265 -11.35 -0.40 -5.51
CA ILE A 265 -9.95 -0.79 -5.24
C ILE A 265 -9.91 -2.16 -4.58
N ASP A 266 -10.71 -2.39 -3.52
CA ASP A 266 -10.75 -3.69 -2.85
C ASP A 266 -11.19 -4.81 -3.82
N ALA A 267 -12.18 -4.54 -4.68
CA ALA A 267 -12.65 -5.51 -5.67
C ALA A 267 -11.54 -5.87 -6.67
N ALA A 268 -10.80 -4.89 -7.18
CA ALA A 268 -9.68 -5.11 -8.10
C ALA A 268 -8.54 -5.90 -7.44
N VAL A 269 -8.21 -5.58 -6.18
CA VAL A 269 -7.18 -6.30 -5.41
C VAL A 269 -7.61 -7.74 -5.13
N LEU A 270 -8.85 -7.98 -4.71
CA LEU A 270 -9.37 -9.32 -4.44
C LEU A 270 -9.41 -10.19 -5.70
N ASP A 271 -9.86 -9.61 -6.81
CA ASP A 271 -9.85 -10.27 -8.12
C ASP A 271 -8.43 -10.64 -8.56
N ALA A 272 -7.44 -9.78 -8.27
CA ALA A 272 -6.03 -10.07 -8.53
C ALA A 272 -5.48 -11.23 -7.70
N TYR A 273 -5.94 -11.42 -6.46
CA TYR A 273 -5.55 -12.59 -5.66
C TYR A 273 -6.09 -13.92 -6.22
N GLY A 274 -7.17 -13.89 -7.01
CA GLY A 274 -7.72 -15.08 -7.65
C GLY A 274 -8.19 -16.16 -6.67
N LEU A 275 -8.64 -15.76 -5.47
CA LEU A 275 -9.16 -16.69 -4.46
C LEU A 275 -10.39 -17.45 -4.97
N SER A 276 -10.55 -18.69 -4.50
CA SER A 276 -11.79 -19.44 -4.69
C SER A 276 -12.98 -18.70 -4.07
N ALA A 277 -14.18 -18.94 -4.59
CA ALA A 277 -15.40 -18.33 -4.07
C ALA A 277 -15.65 -18.69 -2.59
N GLU A 278 -15.18 -19.86 -2.14
CA GLU A 278 -15.25 -20.28 -0.75
C GLU A 278 -14.22 -19.55 0.12
N ALA A 279 -12.97 -19.44 -0.32
CA ALA A 279 -11.91 -18.75 0.42
C ALA A 279 -12.21 -17.25 0.55
N GLU A 280 -12.62 -16.62 -0.55
CA GLU A 280 -12.96 -15.21 -0.54
C GLU A 280 -14.14 -14.93 0.39
N ARG A 281 -15.20 -15.74 0.35
CA ARG A 281 -16.34 -15.60 1.26
C ARG A 281 -15.94 -15.75 2.71
N GLU A 282 -15.05 -16.70 3.02
CA GLU A 282 -14.50 -16.88 4.36
C GLU A 282 -13.73 -15.62 4.82
N LEU A 283 -12.90 -15.06 3.93
CA LEU A 283 -12.17 -13.82 4.16
C LEU A 283 -13.13 -12.66 4.44
N LEU A 284 -14.09 -12.39 3.55
CA LEU A 284 -15.00 -11.25 3.68
C LEU A 284 -15.93 -11.39 4.89
N ALA A 285 -16.34 -12.62 5.24
CA ALA A 285 -17.13 -12.90 6.44
C ALA A 285 -16.40 -12.47 7.73
N SER A 286 -15.07 -12.56 7.77
CA SER A 286 -14.29 -12.11 8.93
C SER A 286 -14.37 -10.60 9.20
N PHE A 287 -14.81 -9.81 8.22
CA PHE A 287 -14.96 -8.35 8.30
C PHE A 287 -16.39 -7.89 8.60
N VAL A 288 -17.36 -8.79 8.71
CA VAL A 288 -18.77 -8.45 9.00
C VAL A 288 -18.89 -7.78 10.37
N GLY A 289 -19.55 -6.63 10.42
CA GLY A 289 -19.72 -5.81 11.62
C GLY A 289 -18.47 -5.03 12.04
N ALA A 290 -17.34 -5.23 11.36
CA ALA A 290 -16.09 -4.56 11.68
C ALA A 290 -16.03 -3.18 11.01
N ARG A 291 -15.74 -2.14 11.82
CA ARG A 291 -15.51 -0.79 11.31
C ARG A 291 -14.15 -0.72 10.62
N ARG A 292 -14.11 -0.16 9.41
CA ARG A 292 -12.85 0.13 8.71
C ARG A 292 -12.29 1.50 9.17
N PRO A 293 -11.08 1.54 9.73
CA PRO A 293 -10.39 2.78 10.11
C PRO A 293 -10.31 3.70 8.90
N GLY A 294 -10.60 4.99 9.10
CA GLY A 294 -10.58 5.92 7.97
C GLY A 294 -11.90 6.09 7.25
N VAL A 295 -12.82 5.11 7.32
CA VAL A 295 -13.96 4.99 6.39
C VAL A 295 -15.29 4.96 7.15
N PRO A 296 -15.98 6.11 7.26
CA PRO A 296 -17.27 6.19 7.94
C PRO A 296 -18.31 5.25 7.32
N GLY A 297 -19.14 4.64 8.16
CA GLY A 297 -20.26 3.79 7.70
C GLY A 297 -19.90 2.39 7.20
N PHE A 298 -18.61 2.07 6.99
CA PHE A 298 -18.20 0.73 6.58
C PHE A 298 -18.45 -0.28 7.72
N THR A 299 -19.27 -1.29 7.43
CA THR A 299 -19.61 -2.39 8.37
C THR A 299 -19.41 -3.78 7.76
N GLY A 300 -18.82 -3.87 6.57
CA GLY A 300 -18.55 -5.11 5.87
C GLY A 300 -18.77 -4.99 4.37
N TYR A 301 -18.61 -6.11 3.68
CA TYR A 301 -18.78 -6.22 2.22
C TYR A 301 -20.21 -6.63 1.90
N GLY A 302 -21.08 -5.63 1.71
CA GLY A 302 -22.51 -5.80 1.40
C GLY A 302 -22.85 -5.51 -0.07
N PRO A 303 -24.12 -5.15 -0.37
CA PRO A 303 -24.58 -4.87 -1.73
C PRO A 303 -23.77 -3.80 -2.49
N ASP A 304 -23.26 -2.79 -1.78
CA ASP A 304 -22.42 -1.75 -2.39
C ASP A 304 -21.10 -2.30 -2.92
N PHE A 305 -20.53 -3.30 -2.24
CA PHE A 305 -19.32 -3.96 -2.70
C PHE A 305 -19.59 -4.82 -3.93
N GLU A 306 -20.71 -5.56 -3.96
CA GLU A 306 -21.08 -6.35 -5.14
C GLU A 306 -21.34 -5.47 -6.37
N ARG A 307 -21.95 -4.30 -6.17
CA ARG A 307 -22.08 -3.28 -7.22
C ARG A 307 -20.71 -2.80 -7.71
N ALA A 308 -19.83 -2.38 -6.79
CA ALA A 308 -18.48 -1.92 -7.14
C ALA A 308 -17.67 -3.01 -7.87
N ARG A 309 -17.81 -4.27 -7.48
CA ARG A 309 -17.21 -5.43 -8.13
C ARG A 309 -17.74 -5.66 -9.54
N ALA A 310 -19.06 -5.58 -9.73
CA ALA A 310 -19.66 -5.70 -11.06
C ALA A 310 -19.16 -4.59 -11.99
N GLU A 311 -19.12 -3.35 -11.50
CA GLU A 311 -18.58 -2.21 -12.24
C GLU A 311 -17.10 -2.39 -12.59
N TYR A 312 -16.26 -2.81 -11.63
CA TYR A 312 -14.85 -3.12 -11.90
C TYR A 312 -14.70 -4.21 -12.97
N ARG A 313 -15.45 -5.32 -12.88
CA ARG A 313 -15.38 -6.40 -13.88
C ARG A 313 -15.78 -5.93 -15.27
N HIS A 314 -16.79 -5.06 -15.35
CA HIS A 314 -17.20 -4.44 -16.61
C HIS A 314 -16.09 -3.53 -17.16
N GLU A 315 -15.53 -2.64 -16.35
CA GLU A 315 -14.42 -1.76 -16.74
C GLU A 315 -13.19 -2.56 -17.20
N ARG A 316 -12.86 -3.65 -16.50
CA ARG A 316 -11.79 -4.58 -16.89
C ARG A 316 -12.08 -5.26 -18.22
N ALA A 317 -13.27 -5.80 -18.41
CA ALA A 317 -13.65 -6.46 -19.66
C ALA A 317 -13.60 -5.51 -20.86
N LEU A 318 -14.04 -4.25 -20.69
CA LEU A 318 -13.90 -3.22 -21.71
C LEU A 318 -12.44 -2.90 -22.03
N ALA A 319 -11.60 -2.79 -21.01
CA ALA A 319 -10.18 -2.53 -21.20
C ALA A 319 -9.46 -3.71 -21.89
N GLU A 320 -9.80 -4.95 -21.55
CA GLU A 320 -9.30 -6.15 -22.23
C GLU A 320 -9.73 -6.19 -23.70
N LEU A 321 -10.99 -5.83 -24.01
CA LEU A 321 -11.49 -5.73 -25.38
C LEU A 321 -10.74 -4.65 -26.16
N GLY A 322 -10.54 -3.47 -25.56
CA GLY A 322 -9.80 -2.37 -26.16
C GLY A 322 -8.35 -2.76 -26.48
N ALA A 323 -7.66 -3.41 -25.54
CA ALA A 323 -6.30 -3.90 -25.74
C ALA A 323 -6.21 -4.95 -26.88
N ARG A 324 -7.18 -5.87 -26.95
CA ARG A 324 -7.26 -6.85 -28.05
C ARG A 324 -7.50 -6.18 -29.39
N HIS A 325 -8.42 -5.22 -29.45
CA HIS A 325 -8.71 -4.48 -30.68
C HIS A 325 -7.46 -3.72 -31.15
N GLN A 326 -6.76 -3.03 -30.25
CA GLN A 326 -5.53 -2.32 -30.61
C GLN A 326 -4.43 -3.27 -31.13
N ALA A 327 -4.24 -4.43 -30.49
CA ALA A 327 -3.28 -5.43 -30.96
C ALA A 327 -3.63 -5.95 -32.37
N LEU A 328 -4.91 -6.17 -32.68
CA LEU A 328 -5.37 -6.56 -34.02
C LEU A 328 -5.13 -5.47 -35.05
N VAL A 329 -5.38 -4.20 -34.69
CA VAL A 329 -5.08 -3.05 -35.56
C VAL A 329 -3.60 -2.98 -35.88
N GLU A 330 -2.72 -3.09 -34.87
CA GLU A 330 -1.27 -3.10 -35.06
C GLU A 330 -0.81 -4.29 -35.93
N LYS A 331 -1.39 -5.48 -35.73
CA LYS A 331 -1.11 -6.68 -36.55
C LYS A 331 -1.57 -6.51 -38.00
N SER A 332 -2.70 -5.84 -38.22
CA SER A 332 -3.20 -5.47 -39.55
C SER A 332 -2.25 -4.55 -40.28
N PHE A 333 -1.79 -3.48 -39.61
CA PHE A 333 -0.81 -2.54 -40.17
C PHE A 333 0.52 -3.20 -40.54
N LEU A 334 0.91 -4.25 -39.82
CA LEU A 334 2.14 -5.01 -40.09
C LEU A 334 1.94 -6.16 -41.11
N GLY A 335 0.76 -6.28 -41.73
CA GLY A 335 0.46 -7.32 -42.73
C GLY A 335 0.42 -8.75 -42.16
N GLY A 336 0.24 -8.90 -40.85
CA GLY A 336 0.38 -10.17 -40.14
C GLY A 336 -0.93 -10.87 -39.78
N LEU A 337 -2.10 -10.34 -40.14
CA LEU A 337 -3.39 -10.95 -39.78
C LEU A 337 -3.59 -12.31 -40.46
N THR A 338 -4.04 -13.29 -39.70
CA THR A 338 -4.50 -14.57 -40.27
C THR A 338 -5.94 -14.44 -40.80
N PRO A 339 -6.39 -15.31 -41.73
CA PRO A 339 -7.76 -15.28 -42.25
C PRO A 339 -8.87 -15.49 -41.21
N GLN A 340 -8.55 -16.03 -40.02
CA GLN A 340 -9.49 -16.17 -38.90
C GLN A 340 -9.55 -14.92 -38.01
N GLU A 341 -8.57 -14.03 -38.10
CA GLU A 341 -8.47 -12.79 -37.30
C GLU A 341 -8.96 -11.54 -38.06
N ALA A 342 -9.14 -11.64 -39.39
CA ALA A 342 -9.65 -10.59 -40.26
C ALA A 342 -11.19 -10.58 -40.34
#